data_AF-X6LPK6-F1
#
_entry.id   AF-X6LPK6-F1
#
_cell.length_a   1.000
_cell.length_b   1.000
_cell.length_c   1.000
_cell.angle_alpha   90.00
_cell.angle_beta   90.00
_cell.angle_gamma   90.00
#
_symmetry.space_group_name_H-M   'P 1'
#
loop_
_entity.id
_entity.type
_entity.pdbx_description
1 polymer ?
#
loop_
_entity_poly.entity_id
_entity_poly.type
_entity_poly.pdbx_seq_one_letter_code
_entity_poly.pdbx_strand_id
1 'polypeptide(L)'
;KELAESMKLMRIDSEMMGLWAITAGVLNMGNIEFKKEGDGFASVKNPDVVKKVADLWGISDKALAERLTTAAMVVMKKNITKKVNSDEAATNRKMFLRTKFFVFV
;
A
#
# COMPACT_ATOMS: atom_id res chain seq x y z
N LYS A 1 15.80 -19.76 10.78
CA LYS A 1 16.75 -19.21 11.78
C LYS A 1 17.97 -18.59 11.11
N GLU A 2 18.45 -19.14 9.98
CA GLU A 2 19.59 -18.60 9.22
C GLU A 2 19.49 -17.11 8.82
N LEU A 3 18.34 -16.65 8.30
CA LEU A 3 18.22 -15.26 7.83
C LEU A 3 18.45 -14.20 8.93
N ALA A 4 17.95 -14.46 10.14
CA ALA A 4 18.12 -13.55 11.28
C ALA A 4 19.57 -13.54 11.78
N GLU A 5 20.27 -14.67 11.66
CA GLU A 5 21.68 -14.80 12.01
C GLU A 5 22.57 -14.10 10.96
N SER A 6 22.25 -14.23 9.67
CA SER A 6 22.93 -13.51 8.58
C SER A 6 22.73 -11.99 8.66
N MET A 7 21.54 -11.52 9.03
CA MET A 7 21.26 -10.08 9.21
C MET A 7 22.00 -9.47 10.41
N LYS A 8 22.13 -10.23 11.52
CA LYS A 8 22.98 -9.85 12.66
C LYS A 8 24.44 -9.72 12.25
N LEU A 9 24.93 -10.64 11.41
CA LEU A 9 26.29 -10.62 10.86
C LEU A 9 26.56 -9.38 10.00
N MET A 10 25.54 -8.88 9.31
CA MET A 10 25.60 -7.65 8.51
C MET A 10 25.37 -6.35 9.31
N ARG A 11 25.22 -6.41 10.64
CA ARG A 11 24.97 -5.24 11.53
C ARG A 11 23.69 -4.46 11.20
N ILE A 12 22.65 -5.11 10.69
CA ILE A 12 21.35 -4.50 10.33
C ILE A 12 20.39 -4.49 11.55
N ASP A 13 20.92 -4.50 12.78
CA ASP A 13 20.12 -4.76 13.98
C ASP A 13 19.05 -3.69 14.26
N SER A 14 19.33 -2.42 13.95
CA SER A 14 18.38 -1.31 14.13
C SER A 14 17.36 -1.18 13.00
N GLU A 15 17.70 -1.61 11.78
CA GLU A 15 16.85 -1.51 10.59
C GLU A 15 15.97 -2.74 10.39
N MET A 16 16.26 -3.84 11.10
CA MET A 16 15.53 -5.10 11.00
C MET A 16 14.04 -4.92 11.30
N MET A 17 13.68 -4.14 12.32
CA MET A 17 12.27 -3.84 12.62
C MET A 17 11.58 -3.05 11.51
N GLY A 18 12.29 -2.14 10.84
CA GLY A 18 11.77 -1.41 9.69
C GLY A 18 11.51 -2.33 8.50
N LEU A 19 12.45 -3.25 8.22
CA LEU A 19 12.30 -4.25 7.15
C LEU A 19 11.11 -5.20 7.41
N TRP A 20 10.94 -5.63 8.66
CA TRP A 20 9.78 -6.44 9.07
C TRP A 20 8.47 -5.66 8.99
N ALA A 21 8.47 -4.37 9.34
CA ALA A 21 7.28 -3.52 9.21
C ALA A 21 6.89 -3.30 7.74
N ILE A 22 7.86 -3.11 6.85
CA ILE A 22 7.64 -2.98 5.40
C ILE A 22 7.05 -4.28 4.84
N THR A 23 7.67 -5.43 5.13
CA THR A 23 7.20 -6.74 4.66
C THR A 23 5.82 -7.10 5.23
N ALA A 24 5.57 -6.83 6.51
CA ALA A 24 4.27 -7.01 7.13
C ALA A 24 3.19 -6.13 6.47
N GLY A 25 3.50 -4.87 6.15
CA GLY A 25 2.56 -3.99 5.45
C GLY A 25 2.28 -4.42 4.00
N VAL A 26 3.29 -4.96 3.29
CA VAL A 26 3.11 -5.53 1.94
C VAL A 26 2.16 -6.73 1.96
N LEU A 27 2.34 -7.64 2.93
CA LEU A 27 1.46 -8.79 3.11
C LEU A 27 0.03 -8.37 3.48
N ASN A 28 -0.11 -7.43 4.43
CA ASN A 28 -1.43 -6.92 4.83
C ASN A 28 -2.14 -6.17 3.70
N MET A 29 -1.40 -5.53 2.78
CA MET A 29 -1.97 -4.93 1.58
C MET A 29 -2.64 -5.96 0.67
N GLY A 30 -2.10 -7.18 0.57
CA GLY A 30 -2.73 -8.28 -0.16
C GLY A 30 -4.15 -8.61 0.34
N ASN A 31 -4.40 -8.38 1.63
CA ASN A 31 -5.69 -8.63 2.27
C ASN A 31 -6.71 -7.49 2.12
N ILE A 32 -6.36 -6.37 1.48
CA ILE A 32 -7.31 -5.28 1.24
C ILE A 32 -8.33 -5.72 0.18
N GLU A 33 -9.60 -5.66 0.53
CA GLU A 33 -10.73 -5.97 -0.34
C GLU A 33 -11.39 -4.67 -0.81
N PHE A 34 -11.75 -4.64 -2.08
CA PHE A 34 -12.50 -3.54 -2.68
C PHE A 34 -13.94 -3.97 -2.94
N LYS A 35 -14.89 -3.06 -2.72
CA LYS A 35 -16.28 -3.22 -3.12
C LYS A 35 -16.60 -2.22 -4.23
N LYS A 36 -17.51 -2.62 -5.11
CA LYS A 36 -18.08 -1.73 -6.12
C LYS A 36 -19.27 -0.99 -5.51
N GLU A 37 -19.26 0.33 -5.57
CA GLU A 37 -20.41 1.16 -5.18
C GLU A 37 -21.40 1.30 -6.34
N GLY A 38 -22.63 1.75 -6.04
CA GLY A 38 -23.71 1.88 -7.03
C GLY A 38 -23.32 2.75 -8.25
N ASP A 39 -22.41 3.69 -8.06
CA ASP A 39 -21.86 4.58 -9.09
C ASP A 39 -20.74 3.94 -9.94
N GLY A 40 -20.43 2.65 -9.71
CA GLY A 40 -19.39 1.91 -10.42
C GLY A 40 -17.96 2.07 -9.88
N PHE A 41 -17.74 3.02 -8.97
CA PHE A 41 -16.44 3.29 -8.34
C PHE A 41 -16.05 2.26 -7.28
N ALA A 42 -14.74 2.12 -7.06
CA ALA A 42 -14.18 1.31 -5.98
C ALA A 42 -14.23 2.02 -4.64
N SER A 43 -14.62 1.30 -3.59
CA SER A 43 -14.36 1.70 -2.21
C SER A 43 -13.78 0.54 -1.40
N VAL A 44 -13.12 0.86 -0.30
CA VAL A 44 -12.52 -0.14 0.58
C VAL A 44 -13.62 -0.86 1.36
N LYS A 45 -13.62 -2.19 1.30
CA LYS A 45 -14.58 -3.04 2.03
C LYS A 45 -14.14 -3.26 3.48
N ASN A 46 -12.84 -3.35 3.73
CA ASN A 46 -12.24 -3.65 5.03
C ASN A 46 -11.26 -2.55 5.49
N PRO A 47 -11.77 -1.41 6.00
CA PRO A 47 -10.93 -0.28 6.41
C PRO A 47 -9.95 -0.64 7.55
N ASP A 48 -10.26 -1.64 8.36
CA ASP A 48 -9.37 -2.10 9.46
C ASP A 48 -8.02 -2.61 8.95
N VAL A 49 -8.02 -3.27 7.78
CA VAL A 49 -6.78 -3.76 7.16
C VAL A 49 -5.95 -2.59 6.64
N VAL A 50 -6.61 -1.60 6.03
CA VAL A 50 -5.94 -0.37 5.59
C VAL A 50 -5.31 0.36 6.77
N LYS A 51 -6.02 0.46 7.89
CA LYS A 51 -5.50 1.08 9.12
C LYS A 51 -4.25 0.36 9.63
N LYS A 52 -4.27 -0.97 9.71
CA LYS A 52 -3.09 -1.77 10.10
C LYS A 52 -1.88 -1.52 9.20
N VAL A 53 -2.10 -1.43 7.89
CA VAL A 53 -1.02 -1.11 6.93
C VAL A 53 -0.51 0.31 7.15
N ALA A 54 -1.42 1.26 7.40
CA ALA A 54 -1.08 2.66 7.67
C ALA A 54 -0.22 2.79 8.94
N ASP A 55 -0.59 2.09 10.01
CA ASP A 55 0.15 2.06 11.28
C ASP A 55 1.55 1.45 11.10
N LEU A 56 1.66 0.35 10.34
CA LEU A 56 2.95 -0.31 10.06
C LEU A 56 3.90 0.56 9.24
N TRP A 57 3.37 1.43 8.38
CA TRP A 57 4.16 2.30 7.50
C TRP A 57 4.27 3.74 7.98
N GLY A 58 3.61 4.09 9.09
CA GLY A 58 3.56 5.46 9.62
C GLY A 58 2.89 6.46 8.68
N ILE A 59 1.87 6.04 7.92
CA ILE A 59 1.11 6.90 7.00
C ILE A 59 -0.34 7.03 7.45
N SER A 60 -1.04 8.06 6.96
CA SER A 60 -2.49 8.19 7.20
C SER A 60 -3.26 7.10 6.47
N ASP A 61 -4.15 6.43 7.20
CA ASP A 61 -5.13 5.47 6.69
C ASP A 61 -6.04 6.06 5.62
N LYS A 62 -6.50 7.31 5.81
CA LYS A 62 -7.29 8.05 4.82
C LYS A 62 -6.51 8.29 3.54
N ALA A 63 -5.28 8.78 3.64
CA ALA A 63 -4.42 9.02 2.49
C ALA A 63 -4.11 7.71 1.72
N LEU A 64 -3.92 6.61 2.44
CA LEU A 64 -3.73 5.29 1.84
C LEU A 64 -5.00 4.81 1.12
N ALA A 65 -6.17 4.91 1.76
CA ALA A 65 -7.45 4.53 1.16
C ALA A 65 -7.77 5.36 -0.10
N GLU A 66 -7.56 6.68 -0.02
CA GLU A 66 -7.71 7.58 -1.17
C GLU A 66 -6.74 7.19 -2.29
N ARG A 67 -5.47 6.92 -1.99
CA ARG A 67 -4.49 6.58 -3.02
C ARG A 67 -4.78 5.24 -3.69
N LEU A 68 -5.33 4.28 -2.97
CA LEU A 68 -5.76 2.98 -3.51
C LEU A 68 -7.01 3.09 -4.39
N THR A 69 -7.91 4.02 -4.06
CA THR A 69 -9.19 4.21 -4.76
C THR A 69 -9.18 5.37 -5.77
N THR A 70 -8.05 6.07 -5.92
CA THR A 70 -7.88 7.16 -6.88
C THR A 70 -6.64 6.98 -7.75
N ALA A 71 -6.75 7.45 -8.99
CA ALA A 71 -5.64 7.60 -9.92
C ALA A 71 -5.40 9.10 -10.17
N ALA A 72 -4.15 9.53 -10.03
CA ALA A 72 -3.71 10.86 -10.43
C ALA A 72 -3.43 10.85 -11.94
N MET A 73 -4.06 11.75 -12.68
CA MET A 73 -3.87 11.91 -14.12
C MET A 73 -3.54 13.36 -14.42
N VAL A 74 -2.56 13.56 -15.30
CA VAL A 74 -2.20 14.90 -15.79
C VAL A 74 -3.03 15.17 -17.03
N VAL A 75 -3.96 16.12 -16.95
CA VAL A 75 -4.76 16.57 -18.09
C VAL A 75 -4.49 18.04 -18.31
N MET A 76 -4.04 18.42 -19.51
CA MET A 76 -3.77 19.83 -19.86
C MET A 76 -2.94 20.59 -18.82
N LYS A 77 -1.81 20.02 -18.37
CA LYS A 77 -0.90 20.57 -17.34
C LYS A 77 -1.51 20.74 -15.94
N LYS A 78 -2.70 20.16 -15.66
CA LYS A 78 -3.31 20.11 -14.33
C LYS A 78 -3.34 18.68 -13.81
N ASN A 79 -3.00 18.50 -12.53
CA ASN A 79 -3.16 17.23 -11.83
C ASN A 79 -4.60 17.08 -11.39
N ILE A 80 -5.27 16.04 -11.87
CA ILE A 80 -6.64 15.69 -11.50
C ILE A 80 -6.62 14.31 -10.85
N THR A 81 -7.29 14.16 -9.71
CA THR A 81 -7.52 12.87 -9.05
C THR A 81 -8.89 12.32 -9.48
N LYS A 82 -8.91 11.13 -10.07
CA LYS A 82 -10.15 10.43 -10.47
C LYS A 82 -10.31 9.16 -9.65
N LYS A 83 -11.53 8.87 -9.20
CA LYS A 83 -11.86 7.57 -8.58
C LYS A 83 -11.72 6.45 -9.61
N VAL A 84 -11.07 5.36 -9.22
CA VAL A 84 -10.91 4.17 -10.07
C VAL A 84 -12.08 3.21 -9.92
N ASN A 85 -12.30 2.40 -10.95
CA ASN A 85 -13.29 1.33 -10.90
C ASN A 85 -12.78 0.18 -10.01
N SER A 86 -13.70 -0.68 -9.53
CA SER A 86 -13.35 -1.82 -8.67
C SER A 86 -12.29 -2.74 -9.28
N ASP A 87 -12.34 -2.98 -10.60
CA ASP A 87 -11.38 -3.84 -11.31
C ASP A 87 -10.00 -3.17 -11.43
N GLU A 88 -9.98 -1.84 -11.53
CA GLU A 88 -8.75 -1.05 -11.59
C GLU A 88 -8.10 -0.89 -10.21
N ALA A 89 -8.87 -0.91 -9.12
CA ALA A 89 -8.37 -0.77 -7.75
C ALA A 89 -7.38 -1.89 -7.38
N ALA A 90 -7.63 -3.13 -7.82
CA ALA A 90 -6.71 -4.24 -7.63
C ALA A 90 -5.37 -4.03 -8.37
N THR A 91 -5.43 -3.47 -9.57
CA THR A 91 -4.26 -3.10 -10.37
C THR A 91 -3.51 -1.93 -9.76
N ASN A 92 -4.23 -0.91 -9.27
CA ASN A 92 -3.66 0.27 -8.60
C ASN A 92 -2.92 -0.13 -7.32
N ARG A 93 -3.48 -1.05 -6.53
CA ARG A 93 -2.81 -1.66 -5.37
C ARG A 93 -1.50 -2.34 -5.75
N LYS A 94 -1.49 -3.16 -6.81
CA LYS A 94 -0.28 -3.82 -7.31
C LYS A 94 0.77 -2.82 -7.77
N MET A 95 0.36 -1.76 -8.47
CA MET A 95 1.27 -0.68 -8.88
C MET A 95 1.86 0.04 -7.67
N PHE A 96 1.02 0.40 -6.69
CA PHE A 96 1.48 1.04 -5.47
C PHE A 96 2.49 0.17 -4.71
N LEU A 97 2.21 -1.13 -4.55
CA LEU A 97 3.14 -2.10 -3.96
C LEU A 97 4.47 -2.12 -4.69
N ARG A 98 4.45 -2.24 -6.02
CA ARG A 98 5.67 -2.29 -6.84
C ARG A 98 6.48 -1.00 -6.69
N THR A 99 5.84 0.16 -6.74
CA THR A 99 6.52 1.45 -6.59
C THR A 99 7.12 1.61 -5.20
N LYS A 100 6.35 1.32 -4.13
CA LYS A 100 6.86 1.46 -2.76
C LYS A 100 7.96 0.46 -2.45
N PHE A 101 7.82 -0.80 -2.87
CA PHE A 101 8.84 -1.83 -2.65
C PHE A 101 10.16 -1.47 -3.33
N PHE A 102 10.11 -1.00 -4.59
CA PHE A 102 11.31 -0.57 -5.32
C PHE A 102 11.98 0.68 -4.74
N VAL A 103 11.25 1.52 -4.00
CA VAL A 103 11.82 2.70 -3.34
C VAL A 103 12.49 2.33 -2.00
N PHE A 104 12.14 1.18 -1.41
CA PHE A 104 12.67 0.73 -0.12
C PHE A 104 13.80 -0.32 -0.24
N VAL A 105 14.09 -0.81 -1.45
CA VAL A 105 15.17 -1.78 -1.76
C VAL A 105 16.14 -1.12 -2.73
#